data_AF-A0A8S3G7G7-F1
#
_entry.id   AF-A0A8S3G7G7-F1
#
_cell.length_a   1.000
_cell.length_b   1.000
_cell.length_c   1.000
_cell.angle_alpha   90.00
_cell.angle_beta   90.00
_cell.angle_gamma   90.00
#
_symmetry.space_group_name_H-M   'P 1'
#
loop_
_entity.id
_entity.type
_entity.pdbx_description
1 polymer ?
#
loop_
_entity_poly.entity_id
_entity_poly.type
_entity_poly.pdbx_seq_one_letter_code
_entity_poly.pdbx_strand_id
1 'polypeptide(L)'
;MILSAKNICNHILTVFTSLISLTLYESSYKKRIPLLFDDAFLPTFRSSTLLKLKIRVQCFDDCLYLLDGRFNQLHTLCVDLTHINEPDEIKNQGNLPNLKCFSLSCNFGTNHYDELIPPLLHRMPNLEQLGLYVAIFVDTFIDGNHLKKNIINRMSRLNQFKFYIRSFVYIRNQVNFPSTEDIQRTFIDFQNNNNIISYVDYFSEANQSQCHIYSYPSFMPYYGNITNNFPGGLFKYVRVVSLFDEHPFEHEFFLRIQESFPVMEQLSVANYKSQNHKQSYKSNNDNRNLCLIEYSLLGELAILNVHDDYIEQFLFNTKTYLQNNVLLHIKYESLQRVTHNFTREDTRINCAKINELKLYKTKCSNSSLQEYFPCAKISYT
;
A
#
# COMPACT_ATOMS: atom_id res chain seq x y z
N MET A 1 26.34 3.41 -28.45
CA MET A 1 24.92 3.67 -28.79
C MET A 1 24.18 3.83 -27.46
N ILE A 2 23.85 5.08 -27.08
CA ILE A 2 23.14 5.37 -25.83
C ILE A 2 21.65 5.24 -26.14
N LEU A 3 21.05 4.10 -25.81
CA LEU A 3 19.59 3.96 -25.81
C LEU A 3 19.05 4.89 -24.73
N SER A 4 18.32 5.93 -25.12
CA SER A 4 17.57 6.71 -24.14
C SER A 4 16.59 5.75 -23.43
N ALA A 5 16.45 5.88 -22.11
CA ALA A 5 15.56 5.04 -21.31
C ALA A 5 14.09 5.06 -21.78
N LYS A 6 13.73 6.02 -22.66
CA LYS A 6 12.38 6.28 -23.17
C LYS A 6 11.78 5.18 -24.06
N ASN A 7 12.52 4.15 -24.48
CA ASN A 7 11.98 3.17 -25.43
C ASN A 7 12.44 1.72 -25.22
N ILE A 8 12.87 1.39 -24.00
CA ILE A 8 13.40 0.06 -23.64
C ILE A 8 12.35 -1.03 -23.86
N CYS A 9 11.09 -0.79 -23.53
CA CYS A 9 10.03 -1.79 -23.67
C CYS A 9 9.80 -2.17 -25.13
N ASN A 10 9.66 -1.19 -26.03
CA ASN A 10 9.51 -1.47 -27.46
C ASN A 10 10.74 -2.17 -28.03
N HIS A 11 11.95 -1.80 -27.59
CA HIS A 11 13.17 -2.50 -28.01
C HIS A 11 13.19 -3.96 -27.53
N ILE A 12 12.90 -4.23 -26.26
CA ILE A 12 12.85 -5.59 -25.72
C ILE A 12 11.83 -6.43 -26.50
N LEU A 13 10.63 -5.90 -26.73
CA LEU A 13 9.56 -6.61 -27.41
C LEU A 13 9.80 -6.81 -28.91
N THR A 14 10.60 -5.94 -29.54
CA THR A 14 10.97 -6.07 -30.96
C THR A 14 12.16 -7.03 -31.14
N VAL A 15 13.11 -7.05 -30.20
CA VAL A 15 14.34 -7.86 -30.29
C VAL A 15 14.10 -9.32 -29.87
N PHE A 16 13.28 -9.55 -28.84
CA PHE A 16 13.05 -10.88 -28.29
C PHE A 16 11.71 -11.46 -28.75
N THR A 17 11.66 -11.92 -30.00
CA THR A 17 10.45 -12.52 -30.61
C THR A 17 10.00 -13.80 -29.92
N SER A 18 10.92 -14.56 -29.33
CA SER A 18 10.67 -15.82 -28.60
C SER A 18 10.53 -15.65 -27.07
N LEU A 19 10.28 -14.43 -26.59
CA LEU A 19 10.13 -14.16 -25.15
C LEU A 19 8.80 -14.73 -24.65
N ILE A 20 8.82 -15.57 -23.61
CA ILE A 20 7.60 -16.20 -23.03
C ILE A 20 7.06 -15.39 -21.84
N SER A 21 7.97 -14.82 -21.04
CA SER A 21 7.63 -14.09 -19.82
C SER A 21 8.51 -12.86 -19.68
N LEU A 22 7.91 -11.72 -19.38
CA LEU A 22 8.59 -10.45 -19.17
C LEU A 22 8.13 -9.82 -17.86
N THR A 23 9.09 -9.37 -17.05
CA THR A 23 8.83 -8.58 -15.85
C THR A 23 9.60 -7.28 -15.93
N LEU A 24 8.87 -6.17 -15.86
CA LEU A 24 9.39 -4.81 -15.93
C LEU A 24 9.07 -4.10 -14.62
N TYR A 25 10.09 -3.94 -13.78
CA TYR A 25 10.01 -3.15 -12.57
C TYR A 25 11.02 -2.03 -12.63
N GLU A 26 10.53 -0.79 -12.53
CA GLU A 26 11.41 0.33 -12.27
C GLU A 26 11.88 0.28 -10.81
N SER A 27 13.18 0.22 -10.61
CA SER A 27 13.82 0.11 -9.28
C SER A 27 13.85 1.44 -8.50
N SER A 28 13.45 2.56 -9.12
CA SER A 28 13.49 3.87 -8.47
C SER A 28 12.13 4.57 -8.51
N TYR A 29 11.50 4.73 -7.34
CA TYR A 29 10.29 5.55 -7.14
C TYR A 29 10.46 7.05 -7.51
N LYS A 30 11.67 7.48 -7.89
CA LYS A 30 12.04 8.90 -8.03
C LYS A 30 12.22 9.40 -9.46
N LYS A 31 12.32 8.52 -10.47
CA LYS A 31 12.42 8.94 -11.87
C LYS A 31 11.23 8.40 -12.62
N ARG A 32 10.55 9.30 -13.33
CA ARG A 32 9.42 8.97 -14.21
C ARG A 32 10.02 8.46 -15.50
N ILE A 33 9.82 7.20 -15.84
CA ILE A 33 9.93 6.75 -17.23
C ILE A 33 8.50 6.62 -17.74
N PRO A 34 7.97 7.63 -18.45
CA PRO A 34 6.73 7.45 -19.20
C PRO A 34 6.92 6.26 -20.14
N LEU A 35 6.01 5.30 -20.11
CA LEU A 35 5.84 4.37 -21.23
C LEU A 35 5.15 5.14 -22.35
N LEU A 36 5.81 6.18 -22.87
CA LEU A 36 5.36 6.84 -24.08
C LEU A 36 5.57 5.85 -25.22
N PHE A 37 4.50 5.11 -25.53
CA PHE A 37 4.31 4.57 -26.85
C PHE A 37 4.13 5.79 -27.76
N ASP A 38 5.22 6.35 -28.29
CA ASP A 38 5.15 7.46 -29.25
C ASP A 38 4.10 7.12 -30.32
N ASP A 39 3.19 8.08 -30.59
CA ASP A 39 2.05 7.97 -31.51
C ASP A 39 2.43 7.62 -32.96
N ALA A 40 3.73 7.56 -33.27
CA ALA A 40 4.24 7.20 -34.57
C ALA A 40 4.37 5.66 -34.69
N PHE A 41 3.34 5.03 -35.27
CA PHE A 41 3.40 3.74 -35.96
C PHE A 41 4.25 2.67 -35.25
N LEU A 42 3.80 2.20 -34.08
CA LEU A 42 4.39 1.00 -33.49
C LEU A 42 3.95 -0.25 -34.25
N PRO A 43 4.88 -1.17 -34.58
CA PRO A 43 4.52 -2.43 -35.22
C PRO A 43 3.63 -3.24 -34.27
N THR A 44 2.52 -3.75 -34.78
CA THR A 44 1.73 -4.73 -34.06
C THR A 44 2.62 -5.93 -33.71
N PHE A 45 2.79 -6.27 -32.43
CA PHE A 45 3.61 -7.42 -31.97
C PHE A 45 2.94 -8.77 -32.24
N ARG A 46 2.32 -8.94 -33.42
CA ARG A 46 1.56 -10.15 -33.81
C ARG A 46 2.40 -11.43 -33.80
N SER A 47 3.73 -11.31 -33.87
CA SER A 47 4.70 -12.40 -33.84
C SER A 47 5.27 -12.69 -32.43
N SER A 48 4.84 -11.96 -31.39
CA SER A 48 5.34 -12.17 -30.04
C SER A 48 4.81 -13.47 -29.45
N THR A 49 5.70 -14.29 -28.88
CA THR A 49 5.36 -15.48 -28.08
C THR A 49 5.08 -15.14 -26.61
N LEU A 50 4.91 -13.86 -26.27
CA LEU A 50 4.80 -13.41 -24.88
C LEU A 50 3.47 -13.87 -24.27
N LEU A 51 3.55 -14.80 -23.34
CA LEU A 51 2.40 -15.34 -22.62
C LEU A 51 2.15 -14.63 -21.29
N LYS A 52 3.20 -14.07 -20.67
CA LYS A 52 3.12 -13.42 -19.35
C LYS A 52 3.82 -12.07 -19.34
N LEU A 53 3.12 -11.04 -18.87
CA LEU A 53 3.65 -9.70 -18.67
C LEU A 53 3.36 -9.23 -17.24
N LYS A 54 4.39 -8.79 -16.54
CA LYS A 54 4.28 -8.10 -15.26
C LYS A 54 4.94 -6.75 -15.39
N ILE A 55 4.21 -5.68 -15.13
CA ILE A 55 4.69 -4.33 -15.41
C ILE A 55 4.18 -3.35 -14.36
N ARG A 56 5.02 -2.36 -14.02
CA ARG A 56 4.60 -1.16 -13.31
C ARG A 56 4.40 -0.03 -14.31
N VAL A 57 3.22 0.59 -14.33
CA VAL A 57 2.89 1.68 -15.26
C VAL A 57 2.41 2.91 -14.49
N GLN A 58 2.53 4.08 -15.12
CA GLN A 58 2.31 5.34 -14.40
C GLN A 58 0.83 5.66 -14.28
N CYS A 59 0.11 5.64 -15.40
CA CYS A 59 -1.32 5.96 -15.48
C CYS A 59 -2.14 4.79 -16.06
N PHE A 60 -3.45 4.88 -15.90
CA PHE A 60 -4.39 3.89 -16.41
C PHE A 60 -4.37 3.78 -17.94
N ASP A 61 -4.15 4.89 -18.65
CA ASP A 61 -4.08 4.89 -20.12
C ASP A 61 -2.92 4.04 -20.64
N ASP A 62 -1.76 4.04 -19.98
CA ASP A 62 -0.64 3.15 -20.32
C ASP A 62 -1.06 1.67 -20.25
N CYS A 63 -1.90 1.33 -19.26
CA CYS A 63 -2.48 -0.01 -19.14
C CYS A 63 -3.41 -0.31 -20.32
N LEU A 64 -4.28 0.62 -20.68
CA LEU A 64 -5.18 0.50 -21.83
C LEU A 64 -4.42 0.33 -23.15
N TYR A 65 -3.33 1.08 -23.34
CA TYR A 65 -2.46 0.97 -24.50
C TYR A 65 -1.82 -0.42 -24.63
N LEU A 66 -1.34 -1.01 -23.53
CA LEU A 66 -0.83 -2.39 -23.53
C LEU A 66 -1.90 -3.40 -23.95
N LEU A 67 -3.16 -3.04 -23.74
CA LEU A 67 -4.33 -3.87 -23.90
C LEU A 67 -5.06 -3.68 -25.25
N ASP A 68 -4.52 -2.86 -26.14
CA ASP A 68 -5.12 -2.59 -27.45
C ASP A 68 -4.80 -3.67 -28.52
N GLY A 69 -4.88 -4.95 -28.13
CA GLY A 69 -4.73 -6.09 -29.06
C GLY A 69 -3.32 -6.34 -29.62
N ARG A 70 -2.31 -5.57 -29.19
CA ARG A 70 -0.92 -5.73 -29.64
C ARG A 70 -0.25 -7.03 -29.16
N PHE A 71 -0.68 -7.58 -28.02
CA PHE A 71 -0.22 -8.87 -27.49
C PHE A 71 -1.32 -9.92 -27.60
N ASN A 72 -1.54 -10.43 -28.81
CA ASN A 72 -2.59 -11.41 -29.07
C ASN A 72 -2.39 -12.75 -28.33
N GLN A 73 -1.16 -13.15 -27.98
CA GLN A 73 -0.90 -14.40 -27.25
C GLN A 73 -0.88 -14.26 -25.72
N LEU A 74 -1.08 -13.04 -25.19
CA LEU A 74 -0.94 -12.79 -23.76
C LEU A 74 -2.02 -13.51 -22.96
N HIS A 75 -1.60 -14.41 -22.08
CA HIS A 75 -2.49 -15.17 -21.18
C HIS A 75 -2.51 -14.58 -19.77
N THR A 76 -1.41 -13.98 -19.32
CA THR A 76 -1.28 -13.40 -17.98
C THR A 76 -0.76 -11.97 -18.05
N LEU A 77 -1.49 -11.06 -17.42
CA LEU A 77 -1.08 -9.67 -17.27
C LEU A 77 -1.20 -9.23 -15.81
N CYS A 78 -0.12 -8.70 -15.27
CA CYS A 78 -0.08 -8.11 -13.94
C CYS A 78 0.38 -6.65 -14.04
N VAL A 79 -0.47 -5.72 -13.63
CA VAL A 79 -0.21 -4.27 -13.71
C VAL A 79 -0.18 -3.68 -12.31
N ASP A 80 0.90 -2.98 -12.00
CA ASP A 80 1.05 -2.16 -10.80
C ASP A 80 1.00 -0.68 -11.22
N LEU A 81 -0.07 0.01 -10.84
CA LEU A 81 -0.33 1.40 -11.17
C LEU A 81 0.19 2.31 -10.06
N THR A 82 0.99 3.30 -10.45
CA THR A 82 1.32 4.39 -9.53
C THR A 82 0.16 5.35 -9.35
N HIS A 83 -0.64 5.64 -10.39
CA HIS A 83 -1.79 6.53 -10.27
C HIS A 83 -2.88 6.10 -11.25
N ILE A 84 -4.14 6.36 -10.88
CA ILE A 84 -5.27 6.32 -11.80
C ILE A 84 -5.72 7.78 -11.96
N ASN A 85 -5.45 8.36 -13.13
CA ASN A 85 -5.95 9.68 -13.48
C ASN A 85 -7.30 9.55 -14.20
N GLU A 86 -8.02 10.66 -14.32
CA GLU A 86 -9.11 10.79 -15.30
C GLU A 86 -8.56 10.44 -16.70
N PRO A 87 -9.17 9.49 -17.41
CA PRO A 87 -8.75 9.17 -18.76
C PRO A 87 -9.11 10.35 -19.68
N ASP A 88 -8.17 10.77 -20.52
CA ASP A 88 -8.42 11.86 -21.49
C ASP A 88 -9.46 11.45 -22.56
N GLU A 89 -9.65 10.13 -22.80
CA GLU A 89 -10.73 9.53 -23.58
C GLU A 89 -10.59 7.99 -23.52
N ILE A 90 -11.59 7.25 -23.01
CA ILE A 90 -11.64 5.79 -23.22
C ILE A 90 -12.04 5.57 -24.69
N LYS A 91 -11.07 5.65 -25.60
CA LYS A 91 -11.30 5.31 -27.01
C LYS A 91 -11.68 3.84 -27.11
N ASN A 92 -12.58 3.52 -28.04
CA ASN A 92 -13.03 2.17 -28.39
C ASN A 92 -11.83 1.25 -28.70
N GLN A 93 -11.29 0.60 -27.68
CA GLN A 93 -10.20 -0.36 -27.81
C GLN A 93 -10.77 -1.78 -27.72
N GLY A 94 -10.22 -2.70 -28.51
CA GLY A 94 -10.77 -4.04 -28.73
C GLY A 94 -10.85 -4.95 -27.49
N ASN A 95 -11.59 -6.05 -27.63
CA ASN A 95 -11.64 -7.12 -26.62
C ASN A 95 -10.30 -7.87 -26.52
N LEU A 96 -10.04 -8.45 -25.34
CA LEU A 96 -8.86 -9.28 -25.05
C LEU A 96 -9.29 -10.74 -24.79
N PRO A 97 -9.68 -11.49 -25.83
CA PRO A 97 -10.26 -12.82 -25.63
C PRO A 97 -9.24 -13.86 -25.12
N ASN A 98 -7.94 -13.63 -25.25
CA ASN A 98 -6.92 -14.64 -24.89
C ASN A 98 -6.41 -14.50 -23.45
N LEU A 99 -6.74 -13.39 -22.77
CA LEU A 99 -6.30 -13.16 -21.40
C LEU A 99 -7.08 -14.05 -20.43
N LYS A 100 -6.35 -14.88 -19.68
CA LYS A 100 -6.92 -15.79 -18.68
C LYS A 100 -6.66 -15.32 -17.24
N CYS A 101 -5.55 -14.65 -17.01
CA CYS A 101 -5.17 -14.16 -15.69
C CYS A 101 -4.87 -12.66 -15.76
N PHE A 102 -5.51 -11.89 -14.90
CA PHE A 102 -5.32 -10.45 -14.79
C PHE A 102 -5.14 -10.06 -13.34
N SER A 103 -4.14 -9.23 -13.05
CA SER A 103 -3.97 -8.62 -11.74
C SER A 103 -3.79 -7.13 -11.91
N LEU A 104 -4.55 -6.34 -11.17
CA LEU A 104 -4.43 -4.90 -11.11
C LEU A 104 -4.17 -4.48 -9.66
N SER A 105 -3.07 -3.76 -9.45
CA SER A 105 -2.75 -3.11 -8.18
C SER A 105 -2.70 -1.61 -8.38
N CYS A 106 -3.40 -0.84 -7.55
CA CYS A 106 -3.29 0.61 -7.49
C CYS A 106 -3.43 1.07 -6.04
N ASN A 107 -2.33 1.53 -5.46
CA ASN A 107 -2.31 1.95 -4.06
C ASN A 107 -2.77 3.40 -3.86
N PHE A 108 -2.81 4.20 -4.94
CA PHE A 108 -3.24 5.58 -4.89
C PHE A 108 -4.73 5.66 -5.19
N GLY A 109 -5.48 6.29 -4.30
CA GLY A 109 -6.94 6.32 -4.37
C GLY A 109 -7.44 6.90 -5.70
N THR A 110 -8.43 6.25 -6.32
CA THR A 110 -9.15 6.77 -7.48
C THR A 110 -10.61 7.06 -7.15
N ASN A 111 -11.14 8.16 -7.69
CA ASN A 111 -12.55 8.50 -7.66
C ASN A 111 -13.35 7.96 -8.86
N HIS A 112 -12.69 7.22 -9.77
CA HIS A 112 -13.30 6.75 -11.02
C HIS A 112 -13.38 5.23 -11.11
N TYR A 113 -13.64 4.56 -9.97
CA TYR A 113 -13.65 3.11 -9.93
C TYR A 113 -14.67 2.52 -10.90
N ASP A 114 -15.92 3.01 -10.88
CA ASP A 114 -17.01 2.44 -11.68
C ASP A 114 -16.88 2.75 -13.17
N GLU A 115 -16.27 3.88 -13.52
CA GLU A 115 -16.02 4.29 -14.90
C GLU A 115 -14.83 3.56 -15.53
N LEU A 116 -13.83 3.16 -14.74
CA LEU A 116 -12.58 2.62 -15.24
C LEU A 116 -12.48 1.10 -15.06
N ILE A 117 -12.73 0.60 -13.85
CA ILE A 117 -12.36 -0.77 -13.50
C ILE A 117 -13.36 -1.79 -14.05
N PRO A 118 -14.68 -1.74 -13.77
CA PRO A 118 -15.63 -2.68 -14.35
C PRO A 118 -15.63 -2.69 -15.89
N PRO A 119 -15.61 -1.54 -16.60
CA PRO A 119 -15.59 -1.54 -18.07
C PRO A 119 -14.32 -2.18 -18.65
N LEU A 120 -13.14 -1.90 -18.08
CA LEU A 120 -11.90 -2.59 -18.46
C LEU A 120 -12.02 -4.10 -18.30
N LEU A 121 -12.54 -4.52 -17.15
CA LEU A 121 -12.72 -5.92 -16.80
C LEU A 121 -13.70 -6.63 -17.75
N HIS A 122 -14.77 -5.97 -18.22
CA HIS A 122 -15.72 -6.55 -19.18
C HIS A 122 -15.12 -6.80 -20.57
N ARG A 123 -13.97 -6.17 -20.91
CA ARG A 123 -13.23 -6.43 -22.15
C ARG A 123 -12.45 -7.74 -22.13
N MET A 124 -12.41 -8.45 -20.99
CA MET A 124 -11.69 -9.70 -20.78
C MET A 124 -12.67 -10.86 -20.54
N PRO A 125 -13.51 -11.24 -21.53
CA PRO A 125 -14.63 -12.16 -21.31
C PRO A 125 -14.21 -13.59 -20.93
N ASN A 126 -12.96 -13.96 -21.20
CA ASN A 126 -12.42 -15.29 -20.94
C ASN A 126 -11.56 -15.36 -19.67
N LEU A 127 -11.61 -14.33 -18.82
CA LEU A 127 -10.81 -14.27 -17.62
C LEU A 127 -11.19 -15.39 -16.64
N GLU A 128 -10.21 -16.20 -16.28
CA GLU A 128 -10.34 -17.30 -15.32
C GLU A 128 -9.90 -16.87 -13.92
N GLN A 129 -8.88 -16.00 -13.83
CA GLN A 129 -8.32 -15.50 -12.57
C GLN A 129 -8.20 -13.98 -12.54
N LEU A 130 -8.71 -13.37 -11.48
CA LEU A 130 -8.65 -11.92 -11.22
C LEU A 130 -7.99 -11.63 -9.87
N GLY A 131 -6.97 -10.78 -9.88
CA GLY A 131 -6.42 -10.10 -8.71
C GLY A 131 -6.78 -8.61 -8.75
N LEU A 132 -7.47 -8.08 -7.74
CA LEU A 132 -7.81 -6.65 -7.69
C LEU A 132 -7.41 -6.03 -6.36
N TYR A 133 -6.44 -5.13 -6.38
CA TYR A 133 -5.86 -4.51 -5.20
C TYR A 133 -5.92 -2.99 -5.34
N VAL A 134 -6.99 -2.36 -4.85
CA VAL A 134 -7.24 -0.94 -5.13
C VAL A 134 -7.65 -0.15 -3.89
N ALA A 135 -7.16 1.08 -3.80
CA ALA A 135 -7.72 2.11 -2.95
C ALA A 135 -8.62 3.03 -3.80
N ILE A 136 -9.79 3.41 -3.29
CA ILE A 136 -10.80 4.16 -4.05
C ILE A 136 -11.53 5.18 -3.18
N PHE A 137 -11.88 6.33 -3.75
CA PHE A 137 -12.77 7.33 -3.16
C PHE A 137 -14.14 7.20 -3.83
N VAL A 138 -15.19 6.96 -3.06
CA VAL A 138 -16.52 6.64 -3.58
C VAL A 138 -17.58 7.28 -2.69
N ASP A 139 -18.81 7.43 -3.22
CA ASP A 139 -19.93 7.96 -2.44
C ASP A 139 -20.51 6.93 -1.45
N THR A 140 -20.31 5.64 -1.74
CA THR A 140 -20.74 4.51 -0.91
C THR A 140 -19.68 3.42 -0.91
N PHE A 141 -19.54 2.68 0.18
CA PHE A 141 -18.58 1.58 0.23
C PHE A 141 -18.84 0.54 -0.85
N ILE A 142 -17.76 0.02 -1.43
CA ILE A 142 -17.84 -1.18 -2.26
C ILE A 142 -18.04 -2.38 -1.34
N ASP A 143 -19.19 -3.01 -1.46
CA ASP A 143 -19.59 -4.20 -0.71
C ASP A 143 -19.65 -5.45 -1.63
N GLY A 144 -20.06 -6.58 -1.06
CA GLY A 144 -20.24 -7.82 -1.81
C GLY A 144 -21.30 -7.73 -2.90
N ASN A 145 -22.38 -6.96 -2.70
CA ASN A 145 -23.43 -6.79 -3.71
C ASN A 145 -22.91 -6.03 -4.93
N HIS A 146 -22.12 -4.99 -4.68
CA HIS A 146 -21.47 -4.20 -5.71
C HIS A 146 -20.54 -5.07 -6.57
N LEU A 147 -19.67 -5.86 -5.93
CA LEU A 147 -18.76 -6.77 -6.62
C LEU A 147 -19.50 -7.89 -7.38
N LYS A 148 -20.59 -8.44 -6.82
CA LYS A 148 -21.45 -9.40 -7.52
C LYS A 148 -22.01 -8.81 -8.81
N LYS A 149 -22.64 -7.64 -8.71
CA LYS A 149 -23.31 -6.97 -9.82
C LYS A 149 -22.34 -6.56 -10.93
N ASN A 150 -21.21 -5.96 -10.57
CA ASN A 150 -20.33 -5.31 -11.52
C ASN A 150 -19.19 -6.19 -12.04
N ILE A 151 -18.80 -7.23 -11.31
CA ILE A 151 -17.70 -8.13 -11.71
C ILE A 151 -18.20 -9.56 -11.88
N ILE A 152 -18.66 -10.21 -10.80
CA ILE A 152 -18.88 -11.67 -10.80
C ILE A 152 -19.95 -12.09 -11.80
N ASN A 153 -21.11 -11.44 -11.78
CA ASN A 153 -22.24 -11.81 -12.64
C ASN A 153 -21.94 -11.62 -14.14
N ARG A 154 -20.93 -10.82 -14.48
CA ARG A 154 -20.52 -10.54 -15.86
C ARG A 154 -19.33 -11.38 -16.33
N MET A 155 -18.65 -12.07 -15.42
CA MET A 155 -17.47 -12.88 -15.73
C MET A 155 -17.73 -14.38 -15.54
N SER A 156 -18.41 -14.99 -16.51
CA SER A 156 -18.86 -16.38 -16.41
C SER A 156 -17.74 -17.43 -16.33
N ARG A 157 -16.50 -17.08 -16.68
CA ARG A 157 -15.33 -17.97 -16.61
C ARG A 157 -14.47 -17.77 -15.37
N LEU A 158 -14.77 -16.76 -14.56
CA LEU A 158 -13.96 -16.41 -13.39
C LEU A 158 -14.14 -17.49 -12.32
N ASN A 159 -13.08 -18.27 -12.10
CA ASN A 159 -13.05 -19.32 -11.07
C ASN A 159 -12.24 -18.89 -9.84
N GLN A 160 -11.37 -17.89 -9.97
CA GLN A 160 -10.57 -17.37 -8.89
C GLN A 160 -10.62 -15.85 -8.86
N PHE A 161 -11.20 -15.30 -7.81
CA PHE A 161 -11.19 -13.87 -7.54
C PHE A 161 -10.51 -13.60 -6.21
N LYS A 162 -9.37 -12.89 -6.24
CA LYS A 162 -8.66 -12.40 -5.07
C LYS A 162 -8.70 -10.89 -5.09
N PHE A 163 -9.04 -10.28 -3.97
CA PHE A 163 -9.08 -8.83 -3.90
C PHE A 163 -8.65 -8.28 -2.54
N TYR A 164 -8.26 -7.01 -2.57
CA TYR A 164 -8.21 -6.10 -1.43
C TYR A 164 -8.69 -4.76 -1.95
N ILE A 165 -9.84 -4.31 -1.45
CA ILE A 165 -10.43 -3.05 -1.86
C ILE A 165 -10.57 -2.22 -0.60
N ARG A 166 -9.99 -1.03 -0.66
CA ARG A 166 -10.09 -0.03 0.38
C ARG A 166 -10.90 1.14 -0.14
N SER A 167 -12.13 1.24 0.35
CA SER A 167 -13.04 2.33 -0.02
C SER A 167 -12.93 3.46 0.99
N PHE A 168 -12.89 4.70 0.51
CA PHE A 168 -13.00 5.91 1.30
C PHE A 168 -14.29 6.63 0.92
N VAL A 169 -15.06 7.05 1.91
CA VAL A 169 -16.34 7.73 1.70
C VAL A 169 -16.38 8.99 2.57
N TYR A 170 -16.78 10.11 2.00
CA TYR A 170 -17.06 11.32 2.79
C TYR A 170 -18.37 11.14 3.56
N ILE A 171 -18.37 11.46 4.85
CA ILE A 171 -19.52 11.26 5.75
C ILE A 171 -20.66 12.28 5.49
N ARG A 172 -20.46 13.23 4.56
CA ARG A 172 -21.40 14.34 4.28
C ARG A 172 -22.81 13.81 3.99
N ASN A 173 -23.76 14.20 4.84
CA ASN A 173 -25.19 13.93 4.71
C ASN A 173 -25.60 12.44 4.74
N GLN A 174 -24.73 11.53 5.21
CA GLN A 174 -25.12 10.13 5.40
C GLN A 174 -25.96 9.97 6.67
N VAL A 175 -27.15 9.39 6.51
CA VAL A 175 -28.08 9.08 7.62
C VAL A 175 -27.78 7.70 8.20
N ASN A 176 -27.24 6.78 7.39
CA ASN A 176 -26.96 5.40 7.77
C ASN A 176 -25.49 5.07 7.57
N PHE A 177 -24.86 4.56 8.63
CA PHE A 177 -23.47 4.11 8.65
C PHE A 177 -23.45 2.58 8.77
N PRO A 178 -23.14 1.84 7.69
CA PRO A 178 -23.12 0.38 7.74
C PRO A 178 -22.05 -0.13 8.71
N SER A 179 -22.42 -1.05 9.60
CA SER A 179 -21.41 -1.68 10.47
C SER A 179 -20.50 -2.63 9.68
N THR A 180 -19.40 -3.06 10.30
CA THR A 180 -18.56 -4.15 9.79
C THR A 180 -19.39 -5.40 9.48
N GLU A 181 -20.33 -5.76 10.35
CA GLU A 181 -21.22 -6.90 10.17
C GLU A 181 -22.18 -6.71 9.00
N ASP A 182 -22.69 -5.49 8.80
CA ASP A 182 -23.56 -5.19 7.66
C ASP A 182 -22.82 -5.38 6.34
N ILE A 183 -21.59 -4.88 6.22
CA ILE A 183 -20.74 -5.09 5.05
C ILE A 183 -20.39 -6.58 4.90
N GLN A 184 -19.98 -7.26 5.97
CA GLN A 184 -19.62 -8.68 5.94
C GLN A 184 -20.77 -9.56 5.43
N ARG A 185 -22.02 -9.27 5.82
CA ARG A 185 -23.21 -10.03 5.40
C ARG A 185 -23.44 -10.00 3.89
N THR A 186 -23.00 -8.95 3.20
CA THR A 186 -23.16 -8.85 1.73
C THR A 186 -22.35 -9.91 0.96
N PHE A 187 -21.37 -10.52 1.62
CA PHE A 187 -20.54 -11.58 1.06
C PHE A 187 -21.11 -12.98 1.26
N ILE A 188 -22.28 -13.16 1.89
CA ILE A 188 -22.79 -14.49 2.28
C ILE A 188 -22.82 -15.52 1.14
N ASP A 189 -23.23 -15.11 -0.07
CA ASP A 189 -23.29 -15.99 -1.25
C ASP A 189 -22.01 -15.96 -2.13
N PHE A 190 -20.91 -15.35 -1.67
CA PHE A 190 -19.64 -15.51 -2.37
C PHE A 190 -19.20 -16.97 -2.23
N GLN A 191 -18.87 -17.61 -3.35
CA GLN A 191 -18.35 -19.00 -3.36
C GLN A 191 -17.12 -19.20 -2.45
N ASN A 192 -16.44 -18.12 -2.05
CA ASN A 192 -15.29 -18.10 -1.15
C ASN A 192 -15.53 -17.28 0.15
N ASN A 193 -16.78 -17.08 0.57
CA ASN A 193 -17.12 -16.17 1.68
C ASN A 193 -16.34 -16.43 2.98
N ASN A 194 -16.03 -17.68 3.30
CA ASN A 194 -15.30 -18.06 4.53
C ASN A 194 -13.90 -17.43 4.64
N ASN A 195 -13.38 -16.87 3.56
CA ASN A 195 -12.06 -16.23 3.52
C ASN A 195 -12.15 -14.73 3.22
N ILE A 196 -13.32 -14.09 3.32
CA ILE A 196 -13.44 -12.65 3.12
C ILE A 196 -13.52 -11.98 4.48
N ILE A 197 -12.63 -11.01 4.70
CA ILE A 197 -12.63 -10.20 5.91
C ILE A 197 -12.99 -8.77 5.50
N SER A 198 -13.87 -8.16 6.30
CA SER A 198 -14.20 -6.75 6.20
C SER A 198 -14.08 -6.06 7.55
N TYR A 199 -13.79 -4.76 7.53
CA TYR A 199 -14.00 -3.88 8.66
C TYR A 199 -14.16 -2.43 8.20
N VAL A 200 -14.95 -1.69 8.96
CA VAL A 200 -15.32 -0.31 8.68
C VAL A 200 -14.84 0.58 9.81
N ASP A 201 -14.31 1.75 9.45
CA ASP A 201 -13.92 2.79 10.39
C ASP A 201 -14.57 4.12 10.03
N TYR A 202 -14.95 4.87 11.06
CA TYR A 202 -15.56 6.18 10.96
C TYR A 202 -14.67 7.22 11.61
N PHE A 203 -14.30 8.24 10.84
CA PHE A 203 -13.43 9.34 11.22
C PHE A 203 -14.26 10.62 11.26
N SER A 204 -14.78 10.93 12.45
CA SER A 204 -15.66 12.07 12.69
C SER A 204 -14.97 13.42 12.50
N GLU A 205 -13.71 13.55 12.91
CA GLU A 205 -12.93 14.80 12.79
C GLU A 205 -12.54 15.08 11.33
N ALA A 206 -12.19 14.02 10.59
CA ALA A 206 -11.86 14.08 9.17
C ALA A 206 -13.09 14.13 8.26
N ASN A 207 -14.30 13.92 8.81
CA ASN A 207 -15.56 13.79 8.05
C ASN A 207 -15.45 12.74 6.93
N GLN A 208 -14.81 11.62 7.25
CA GLN A 208 -14.49 10.54 6.32
C GLN A 208 -14.70 9.19 6.98
N SER A 209 -14.90 8.17 6.18
CA SER A 209 -14.97 6.79 6.63
C SER A 209 -14.19 5.92 5.66
N GLN A 210 -13.73 4.77 6.15
CA GLN A 210 -13.09 3.78 5.31
C GLN A 210 -13.70 2.41 5.51
N CYS A 211 -13.66 1.61 4.46
CA CYS A 211 -14.01 0.20 4.52
C CYS A 211 -12.91 -0.60 3.83
N HIS A 212 -12.37 -1.58 4.55
CA HIS A 212 -11.47 -2.58 4.02
C HIS A 212 -12.24 -3.84 3.73
N ILE A 213 -12.11 -4.40 2.53
CA ILE A 213 -12.60 -5.73 2.19
C ILE A 213 -11.49 -6.50 1.48
N TYR A 214 -11.22 -7.74 1.89
CA TYR A 214 -10.18 -8.52 1.23
C TYR A 214 -10.37 -10.03 1.36
N SER A 215 -9.81 -10.75 0.38
CA SER A 215 -9.67 -12.20 0.40
C SER A 215 -8.44 -12.61 1.21
N TYR A 216 -8.59 -13.60 2.09
CA TYR A 216 -7.54 -14.16 2.93
C TYR A 216 -7.04 -15.52 2.38
N PRO A 217 -5.73 -15.80 2.42
CA PRO A 217 -4.65 -14.90 2.81
C PRO A 217 -4.44 -13.79 1.77
N SER A 218 -4.10 -12.59 2.25
CA SER A 218 -3.76 -11.47 1.37
C SER A 218 -2.35 -11.63 0.83
N PHE A 219 -2.18 -11.43 -0.48
CA PHE A 219 -0.90 -11.49 -1.20
C PHE A 219 -0.33 -10.10 -1.49
N MET A 220 -0.91 -9.05 -0.92
CA MET A 220 -0.46 -7.69 -1.18
C MET A 220 0.87 -7.38 -0.53
N PRO A 221 1.74 -6.60 -1.19
CA PRO A 221 2.96 -6.07 -0.59
C PRO A 221 2.69 -4.85 0.30
N TYR A 222 1.51 -4.25 0.23
CA TYR A 222 1.15 -3.02 0.95
C TYR A 222 -0.16 -3.21 1.73
N TYR A 223 -0.24 -2.60 2.92
CA TYR A 223 -1.46 -2.51 3.71
C TYR A 223 -1.58 -1.10 4.30
N GLY A 224 -2.60 -0.36 3.88
CA GLY A 224 -2.70 1.08 4.15
C GLY A 224 -3.71 1.50 5.20
N ASN A 225 -3.36 2.48 6.04
CA ASN A 225 -4.13 3.11 7.12
C ASN A 225 -4.92 2.10 7.96
N ILE A 226 -4.16 1.23 8.60
CA ILE A 226 -4.66 0.37 9.64
C ILE A 226 -5.06 1.23 10.85
N THR A 227 -6.24 0.97 11.40
CA THR A 227 -6.84 1.61 12.57
C THR A 227 -6.87 0.65 13.77
N ASN A 228 -7.31 1.13 14.94
CA ASN A 228 -7.49 0.30 16.13
C ASN A 228 -8.47 -0.87 15.93
N ASN A 229 -9.41 -0.78 14.99
CA ASN A 229 -10.36 -1.85 14.68
C ASN A 229 -9.75 -3.00 13.89
N PHE A 230 -8.49 -2.89 13.46
CA PHE A 230 -7.81 -3.95 12.75
C PHE A 230 -7.81 -5.26 13.56
N PRO A 231 -8.42 -6.34 13.04
CA PRO A 231 -8.62 -7.57 13.81
C PRO A 231 -7.33 -8.38 14.01
N GLY A 232 -6.22 -8.00 13.37
CA GLY A 232 -5.00 -8.80 13.30
C GLY A 232 -5.04 -9.85 12.19
N GLY A 233 -4.22 -10.88 12.32
CA GLY A 233 -4.08 -11.97 11.34
C GLY A 233 -2.69 -12.01 10.72
N LEU A 234 -2.36 -13.07 9.98
CA LEU A 234 -0.99 -13.28 9.50
C LEU A 234 -0.82 -12.88 8.03
N PHE A 235 -0.10 -11.78 7.80
CA PHE A 235 0.13 -11.20 6.48
C PHE A 235 1.57 -11.41 6.00
N LYS A 236 1.87 -12.63 5.55
CA LYS A 236 3.24 -13.08 5.17
C LYS A 236 3.87 -12.35 3.97
N TYR A 237 3.08 -11.56 3.23
CA TYR A 237 3.54 -10.92 2.00
C TYR A 237 3.60 -9.38 2.11
N VAL A 238 2.98 -8.80 3.13
CA VAL A 238 2.95 -7.34 3.31
C VAL A 238 4.31 -6.86 3.78
N ARG A 239 4.87 -5.89 3.06
CA ARG A 239 6.17 -5.25 3.33
C ARG A 239 6.02 -3.80 3.77
N VAL A 240 4.98 -3.12 3.31
CA VAL A 240 4.76 -1.70 3.59
C VAL A 240 3.45 -1.54 4.33
N VAL A 241 3.49 -0.94 5.51
CA VAL A 241 2.33 -0.71 6.37
C VAL A 241 2.21 0.78 6.67
N SER A 242 0.99 1.33 6.59
CA SER A 242 0.67 2.63 7.16
C SER A 242 -0.42 2.53 8.23
N LEU A 243 -0.25 3.28 9.31
CA LEU A 243 -1.16 3.35 10.45
C LEU A 243 -1.76 4.76 10.53
N PHE A 244 -3.08 4.83 10.69
CA PHE A 244 -3.80 6.09 10.93
C PHE A 244 -5.10 5.83 11.66
N ASP A 245 -5.41 6.66 12.66
CA ASP A 245 -6.67 6.65 13.38
C ASP A 245 -6.91 8.02 14.03
N GLU A 246 -8.17 8.32 14.35
CA GLU A 246 -8.56 9.47 15.17
C GLU A 246 -8.50 9.14 16.68
N HIS A 247 -8.39 7.87 17.03
CA HIS A 247 -8.19 7.41 18.39
C HIS A 247 -6.71 7.10 18.65
N PRO A 248 -6.22 7.23 19.90
CA PRO A 248 -4.85 6.89 20.23
C PRO A 248 -4.48 5.44 19.88
N PHE A 249 -3.23 5.21 19.50
CA PHE A 249 -2.67 3.85 19.39
C PHE A 249 -1.96 3.47 20.69
N GLU A 250 -2.49 2.49 21.42
CA GLU A 250 -1.81 1.96 22.60
C GLU A 250 -0.72 0.95 22.24
N HIS A 251 0.12 0.57 23.21
CA HIS A 251 1.23 -0.35 22.95
C HIS A 251 0.78 -1.71 22.38
N GLU A 252 -0.34 -2.23 22.88
CA GLU A 252 -0.94 -3.49 22.44
C GLU A 252 -1.33 -3.45 20.96
N PHE A 253 -1.63 -2.27 20.42
CA PHE A 253 -1.84 -2.10 18.99
C PHE A 253 -0.56 -2.35 18.21
N PHE A 254 0.57 -1.75 18.62
CA PHE A 254 1.86 -1.96 17.97
C PHE A 254 2.36 -3.41 18.05
N LEU A 255 2.06 -4.11 19.16
CA LEU A 255 2.29 -5.55 19.29
C LEU A 255 1.48 -6.33 18.25
N ARG A 256 0.17 -6.05 18.13
CA ARG A 256 -0.70 -6.67 17.12
C ARG A 256 -0.17 -6.42 15.70
N ILE A 257 0.33 -5.22 15.40
CA ILE A 257 0.95 -4.89 14.11
C ILE A 257 2.21 -5.76 13.89
N GLN A 258 3.10 -5.85 14.88
CA GLN A 258 4.31 -6.65 14.77
C GLN A 258 4.01 -8.14 14.49
N GLU A 259 3.07 -8.73 15.23
CA GLU A 259 2.66 -10.12 15.05
C GLU A 259 1.99 -10.37 13.70
N SER A 260 1.24 -9.38 13.22
CA SER A 260 0.48 -9.50 11.97
C SER A 260 1.37 -9.38 10.73
N PHE A 261 2.48 -8.64 10.82
CA PHE A 261 3.34 -8.29 9.70
C PHE A 261 4.81 -8.69 9.95
N PRO A 262 5.13 -10.00 10.00
CA PRO A 262 6.45 -10.48 10.40
C PRO A 262 7.60 -10.11 9.44
N VAL A 263 7.25 -9.64 8.24
CA VAL A 263 8.19 -9.28 7.18
C VAL A 263 8.06 -7.83 6.74
N MET A 264 7.50 -6.98 7.60
CA MET A 264 7.37 -5.56 7.35
C MET A 264 8.75 -4.90 7.23
N GLU A 265 8.97 -4.23 6.10
CA GLU A 265 10.18 -3.48 5.77
C GLU A 265 9.98 -1.98 5.98
N GLN A 266 8.74 -1.49 5.87
CA GLN A 266 8.41 -0.07 6.00
C GLN A 266 7.18 0.13 6.85
N LEU A 267 7.30 1.01 7.85
CA LEU A 267 6.20 1.42 8.72
C LEU A 267 6.03 2.93 8.71
N SER A 268 4.84 3.40 8.37
CA SER A 268 4.44 4.80 8.48
C SER A 268 3.36 4.96 9.54
N VAL A 269 3.52 5.94 10.44
CA VAL A 269 2.55 6.23 11.50
C VAL A 269 2.11 7.68 11.38
N ALA A 270 0.80 7.89 11.38
CA ALA A 270 0.18 9.21 11.43
C ALA A 270 -0.96 9.20 12.45
N ASN A 271 -0.76 9.83 13.60
CA ASN A 271 -1.77 9.94 14.65
C ASN A 271 -1.40 11.09 15.60
N TYR A 272 -2.27 12.08 15.72
CA TYR A 272 -2.00 13.27 16.53
C TYR A 272 -2.48 13.17 17.97
N LYS A 273 -3.23 12.11 18.33
CA LYS A 273 -3.72 11.94 19.69
C LYS A 273 -2.64 11.34 20.58
N SER A 274 -2.50 11.85 21.80
CA SER A 274 -1.64 11.25 22.82
C SER A 274 -2.16 9.89 23.25
N GLN A 275 -1.26 8.99 23.64
CA GLN A 275 -1.64 7.71 24.26
C GLN A 275 -2.38 7.97 25.57
N ASN A 276 -3.51 7.29 25.79
CA ASN A 276 -4.25 7.37 27.05
C ASN A 276 -3.53 6.59 28.14
N HIS A 277 -2.97 5.45 27.77
CA HIS A 277 -2.24 4.56 28.66
C HIS A 277 -0.77 4.61 28.31
N LYS A 278 -0.13 5.76 28.62
CA LYS A 278 1.33 5.82 28.59
C LYS A 278 1.85 4.67 29.43
N GLN A 279 2.67 3.80 28.82
CA GLN A 279 3.43 2.80 29.54
C GLN A 279 4.42 3.52 30.47
N SER A 280 3.91 4.07 31.56
CA SER A 280 4.73 4.47 32.68
C SER A 280 5.23 3.17 33.30
N TYR A 281 6.53 3.05 33.49
CA TYR A 281 7.16 2.17 34.46
C TYR A 281 6.60 2.47 35.86
N LYS A 282 5.31 2.27 36.11
CA LYS A 282 4.80 2.15 37.46
C LYS A 282 5.12 0.73 37.86
N SER A 283 6.29 0.61 38.46
CA SER A 283 6.76 -0.46 39.33
C SER A 283 5.73 -0.74 40.42
N ASN A 284 4.58 -1.29 40.04
CA ASN A 284 3.69 -1.99 40.93
C ASN A 284 3.89 -3.47 40.62
N ASN A 285 3.99 -4.26 41.68
CA ASN A 285 4.44 -5.65 41.76
C ASN A 285 3.65 -6.69 40.91
N ASP A 286 2.85 -6.26 39.95
CA ASP A 286 2.24 -7.13 38.97
C ASP A 286 3.20 -7.28 37.80
N ASN A 287 3.92 -8.40 37.79
CA ASN A 287 4.82 -8.91 36.75
C ASN A 287 4.15 -9.04 35.36
N ARG A 288 3.58 -7.97 34.80
CA ARG A 288 3.40 -7.86 33.36
C ARG A 288 4.77 -7.48 32.82
N ASN A 289 5.62 -8.49 32.62
CA ASN A 289 6.78 -8.38 31.73
C ASN A 289 6.27 -7.81 30.42
N LEU A 290 6.48 -6.51 30.19
CA LEU A 290 6.05 -5.85 28.97
C LEU A 290 6.85 -6.45 27.83
N CYS A 291 6.14 -6.88 26.79
CA CYS A 291 6.76 -7.50 25.63
C CYS A 291 7.44 -6.41 24.81
N LEU A 292 8.78 -6.42 24.81
CA LEU A 292 9.57 -5.55 23.96
C LEU A 292 9.21 -5.84 22.50
N ILE A 293 8.78 -4.83 21.75
CA ILE A 293 8.38 -5.01 20.35
C ILE A 293 9.64 -5.06 19.49
N GLU A 294 9.79 -6.13 18.69
CA GLU A 294 10.88 -6.24 17.72
C GLU A 294 10.35 -6.28 16.29
N TYR A 295 10.79 -5.33 15.47
CA TYR A 295 10.54 -5.32 14.04
C TYR A 295 11.78 -5.78 13.28
N SER A 296 11.98 -7.10 13.17
CA SER A 296 13.24 -7.71 12.72
C SER A 296 13.66 -7.37 11.28
N LEU A 297 12.74 -6.92 10.43
CA LEU A 297 13.01 -6.59 9.03
C LEU A 297 12.75 -5.12 8.68
N LEU A 298 12.45 -4.28 9.67
CA LEU A 298 12.14 -2.87 9.44
C LEU A 298 13.38 -2.13 8.93
N GLY A 299 13.30 -1.64 7.70
CA GLY A 299 14.31 -0.80 7.07
C GLY A 299 13.92 0.68 7.06
N GLU A 300 12.63 1.02 7.11
CA GLU A 300 12.14 2.40 7.07
C GLU A 300 11.04 2.65 8.11
N LEU A 301 11.21 3.70 8.91
CA LEU A 301 10.22 4.18 9.88
C LEU A 301 9.90 5.65 9.59
N ALA A 302 8.63 5.94 9.30
CA ALA A 302 8.15 7.29 9.06
C ALA A 302 7.14 7.75 10.12
N ILE A 303 7.51 8.80 10.85
CA ILE A 303 6.76 9.36 12.00
C ILE A 303 6.66 10.89 11.88
N LEU A 304 6.10 11.36 10.77
CA LEU A 304 6.11 12.78 10.39
C LEU A 304 4.96 13.60 10.99
N ASN A 305 3.85 12.95 11.31
CA ASN A 305 2.60 13.59 11.71
C ASN A 305 2.02 12.87 12.92
N VAL A 306 2.83 12.82 13.97
CA VAL A 306 2.52 12.04 15.16
C VAL A 306 2.63 12.89 16.43
N HIS A 307 1.89 12.51 17.45
CA HIS A 307 2.15 12.92 18.83
C HIS A 307 3.50 12.35 19.32
N ASP A 308 4.16 13.04 20.26
CA ASP A 308 5.48 12.67 20.77
C ASP A 308 5.49 11.28 21.44
N ASP A 309 4.36 10.82 21.97
CA ASP A 309 4.23 9.48 22.58
C ASP A 309 4.56 8.35 21.60
N TYR A 310 4.24 8.51 20.31
CA TYR A 310 4.57 7.51 19.29
C TYR A 310 6.05 7.53 18.93
N ILE A 311 6.69 8.69 19.01
CA ILE A 311 8.14 8.79 18.84
C ILE A 311 8.81 8.10 20.03
N GLU A 312 8.32 8.33 21.26
CA GLU A 312 8.79 7.59 22.43
C GLU A 312 8.57 6.08 22.28
N GLN A 313 7.43 5.63 21.75
CA GLN A 313 7.15 4.21 21.51
C GLN A 313 8.25 3.52 20.70
N PHE A 314 8.79 4.17 19.65
CA PHE A 314 9.83 3.58 18.82
C PHE A 314 11.26 3.88 19.30
N LEU A 315 11.52 5.06 19.85
CA LEU A 315 12.87 5.46 20.23
C LEU A 315 13.26 4.94 21.62
N PHE A 316 12.31 4.66 22.51
CA PHE A 316 12.62 4.07 23.81
C PHE A 316 13.06 2.62 23.66
N ASN A 317 14.28 2.32 24.11
CA ASN A 317 14.83 0.96 24.13
C ASN A 317 14.06 -0.01 25.04
N THR A 318 13.22 0.51 25.94
CA THR A 318 12.36 -0.27 26.83
C THR A 318 11.02 -0.66 26.19
N LYS A 319 10.64 -0.03 25.08
CA LYS A 319 9.35 -0.25 24.40
C LYS A 319 9.51 -0.97 23.07
N THR A 320 10.55 -0.63 22.32
CA THR A 320 10.82 -1.22 21.02
C THR A 320 12.32 -1.46 20.86
N TYR A 321 12.67 -2.61 20.27
CA TYR A 321 14.01 -2.88 19.80
C TYR A 321 14.07 -2.64 18.29
N LEU A 322 14.73 -1.55 17.87
CA LEU A 322 15.03 -1.32 16.46
C LEU A 322 16.24 -2.17 16.03
N GLN A 323 16.20 -2.68 14.81
CA GLN A 323 17.38 -3.29 14.18
C GLN A 323 18.34 -2.20 13.66
N ASN A 324 19.56 -2.60 13.32
CA ASN A 324 20.51 -1.69 12.67
C ASN A 324 20.04 -1.36 11.26
N ASN A 325 20.47 -0.21 10.74
CA ASN A 325 20.22 0.25 9.37
C ASN A 325 18.79 0.73 9.08
N VAL A 326 18.12 1.27 10.09
CA VAL A 326 16.81 1.91 9.90
C VAL A 326 16.99 3.31 9.32
N LEU A 327 16.18 3.64 8.31
CA LEU A 327 15.93 4.97 7.82
C LEU A 327 14.78 5.59 8.63
N LEU A 328 15.03 6.71 9.31
CA LEU A 328 14.05 7.41 10.12
C LEU A 328 13.61 8.72 9.45
N HIS A 329 12.30 8.89 9.22
CA HIS A 329 11.69 10.15 8.80
C HIS A 329 10.96 10.79 9.99
N ILE A 330 11.42 11.96 10.43
CA ILE A 330 10.86 12.63 11.62
C ILE A 330 10.98 14.16 11.52
N LYS A 331 10.11 14.89 12.24
CA LYS A 331 10.25 16.34 12.44
C LYS A 331 11.36 16.62 13.45
N TYR A 332 12.26 17.56 13.13
CA TYR A 332 13.41 17.87 13.99
C TYR A 332 12.98 18.31 15.39
N GLU A 333 11.96 19.15 15.50
CA GLU A 333 11.50 19.70 16.79
C GLU A 333 10.92 18.61 17.69
N SER A 334 10.18 17.65 17.11
CA SER A 334 9.65 16.51 17.88
C SER A 334 10.77 15.59 18.35
N LEU A 335 11.77 15.35 17.50
CA LEU A 335 12.93 14.57 17.89
C LEU A 335 13.72 15.23 19.03
N GLN A 336 13.91 16.56 18.98
CA GLN A 336 14.55 17.30 20.06
C GLN A 336 13.78 17.20 21.38
N ARG A 337 12.45 17.34 21.37
CA ARG A 337 11.64 17.22 22.60
C ARG A 337 11.78 15.83 23.23
N VAL A 338 11.61 14.78 22.44
CA VAL A 338 11.61 13.39 22.94
C VAL A 338 12.98 12.97 23.48
N THR A 339 14.05 13.42 22.82
CA THR A 339 15.44 13.13 23.22
C THR A 339 15.99 14.11 24.27
N HIS A 340 15.18 15.06 24.75
CA HIS A 340 15.60 16.16 25.62
C HIS A 340 16.85 16.86 25.09
N ASN A 341 16.76 17.42 23.88
CA ASN A 341 17.89 18.02 23.16
C ASN A 341 19.09 17.06 23.02
N PHE A 342 18.81 15.79 22.67
CA PHE A 342 19.84 14.77 22.47
C PHE A 342 20.67 14.43 23.72
N THR A 343 20.05 14.46 24.91
CA THR A 343 20.70 14.13 26.18
C THR A 343 20.07 12.95 26.92
N ARG A 344 18.89 12.48 26.48
CA ARG A 344 18.14 11.39 27.14
C ARG A 344 18.78 10.03 26.83
N GLU A 345 19.19 9.26 27.83
CA GLU A 345 19.90 8.00 27.58
C GLU A 345 18.98 6.87 27.08
N ASP A 346 17.73 6.81 27.55
CA ASP A 346 16.76 5.76 27.20
C ASP A 346 16.46 5.68 25.68
N THR A 347 16.58 6.80 24.97
CA THR A 347 16.38 6.87 23.51
C THR A 347 17.67 6.66 22.72
N ARG A 348 18.83 6.75 23.37
CA ARG A 348 20.14 6.77 22.71
C ARG A 348 20.46 5.45 22.02
N ILE A 349 20.11 4.32 22.63
CA ILE A 349 20.39 2.99 22.07
C ILE A 349 19.73 2.81 20.71
N ASN A 350 18.44 3.14 20.57
CA ASN A 350 17.75 3.00 19.29
C ASN A 350 18.17 4.08 18.29
N CYS A 351 18.43 5.31 18.73
CA CYS A 351 18.96 6.36 17.85
C CYS A 351 20.33 6.00 17.26
N ALA A 352 21.20 5.33 18.02
CA ALA A 352 22.50 4.87 17.52
C ALA A 352 22.42 3.85 16.38
N LYS A 353 21.28 3.16 16.22
CA LYS A 353 21.06 2.15 15.17
C LYS A 353 20.55 2.74 13.85
N ILE A 354 20.16 4.02 13.85
CA ILE A 354 19.68 4.72 12.67
C ILE A 354 20.86 5.00 11.72
N ASN A 355 20.74 4.57 10.46
CA ASN A 355 21.77 4.77 9.42
C ASN A 355 21.43 5.92 8.47
N GLU A 356 20.15 6.28 8.35
CA GLU A 356 19.75 7.46 7.61
C GLU A 356 18.67 8.21 8.39
N LEU A 357 18.88 9.52 8.58
CA LEU A 357 17.96 10.38 9.30
C LEU A 357 17.49 11.49 8.35
N LYS A 358 16.20 11.46 8.00
CA LYS A 358 15.53 12.50 7.22
C LYS A 358 14.73 13.40 8.12
N LEU A 359 15.25 14.61 8.29
CA LEU A 359 14.65 15.65 9.12
C LEU A 359 13.78 16.56 8.27
N TYR A 360 12.52 16.69 8.67
CA TYR A 360 11.59 17.65 8.08
C TYR A 360 11.60 18.93 8.91
N LYS A 361 11.74 20.06 8.22
CA LYS A 361 11.85 21.43 8.75
C LYS A 361 13.16 21.73 9.52
N THR A 362 13.57 22.99 9.39
CA THR A 362 14.76 23.66 9.95
C THR A 362 16.12 22.98 9.72
N LYS A 363 17.04 23.68 9.06
CA LYS A 363 18.49 23.39 9.16
C LYS A 363 18.98 23.93 10.50
N CYS A 364 19.32 23.04 11.42
CA CYS A 364 20.06 23.40 12.62
C CYS A 364 21.35 22.58 12.68
N SER A 365 22.50 23.24 12.70
CA SER A 365 23.79 22.61 12.99
C SER A 365 23.90 22.39 14.50
N ASN A 366 23.46 21.23 14.98
CA ASN A 366 23.68 20.83 16.37
C ASN A 366 24.75 19.74 16.42
N SER A 367 25.91 20.03 17.02
CA SER A 367 27.00 19.04 17.19
C SER A 367 26.52 17.81 17.98
N SER A 368 25.62 17.99 18.95
CA SER A 368 25.05 16.90 19.74
C SER A 368 24.21 15.94 18.90
N LEU A 369 23.68 16.37 17.75
CA LEU A 369 22.91 15.49 16.86
C LEU A 369 23.81 14.38 16.27
N GLN A 370 25.04 14.71 15.88
CA GLN A 370 25.98 13.73 15.32
C GLN A 370 26.43 12.72 16.37
N GLU A 371 26.65 13.17 17.61
CA GLU A 371 27.00 12.29 18.73
C GLU A 371 25.86 11.32 19.09
N TYR A 372 24.62 11.78 18.94
CA TYR A 372 23.42 11.00 19.24
C TYR A 372 23.03 10.03 18.12
N PHE A 373 23.46 10.30 16.90
CA PHE A 373 23.25 9.49 15.70
C PHE A 373 24.59 9.19 14.99
N PRO A 374 25.52 8.47 15.65
CA PRO A 374 26.90 8.34 15.19
C PRO A 374 27.05 7.67 13.82
N CYS A 375 26.10 6.82 13.42
CA CYS A 375 26.12 6.09 12.15
C CYS A 375 25.23 6.73 11.07
N ALA A 376 24.47 7.78 11.39
CA ALA A 376 23.43 8.26 10.48
C ALA A 376 23.96 9.23 9.42
N LYS A 377 23.58 9.00 8.16
CA LYS A 377 23.58 10.02 7.12
C LYS A 377 22.38 10.95 7.35
N ILE A 378 22.66 12.19 7.74
CA ILE A 378 21.62 13.18 8.06
C ILE A 378 21.31 14.00 6.81
N SER A 379 20.03 14.08 6.44
CA SER A 379 19.54 14.92 5.36
C SER A 379 18.30 15.70 5.79
N TYR A 380 18.07 16.84 5.15
CA TYR A 380 16.97 17.76 5.45
C TYR A 380 16.03 17.82 4.24
N THR A 381 14.73 17.69 4.48
CA THR A 381 13.67 17.73 3.46
C THR A 381 12.77 18.94 3.64
#